data_AF-A0A8H5CUQ9-F1
#
_entry.id   AF-A0A8H5CUQ9-F1
#
_cell.length_a   1.000
_cell.length_b   1.000
_cell.length_c   1.000
_cell.angle_alpha   90.00
_cell.angle_beta   90.00
_cell.angle_gamma   90.00
#
_symmetry.space_group_name_H-M   'P 1'
#
loop_
_entity.id
_entity.type
_entity.pdbx_description
1 polymer ?
#
loop_
_entity_poly.entity_id
_entity_poly.type
_entity_poly.pdbx_seq_one_letter_code
_entity_poly.pdbx_strand_id
1 'polypeptide(L)' 'MTALKDSADRVLSCTSAYFEGMIAGIDPENSWVQRWQRTSKYARGMYAIRVKGRVPEDVESELESRGIKYRPRDLSAED' A
#
# COMPACT_ATOMS: atom_id res chain seq x y z
N MET A 1 -9.49 -13.98 -3.70
CA MET A 1 -10.30 -12.81 -4.14
C MET A 1 -9.99 -11.70 -3.14
N THR A 2 -8.94 -10.92 -3.38
CA THR A 2 -8.61 -9.70 -2.62
C THR A 2 -9.60 -8.59 -2.96
N ALA A 3 -10.90 -8.88 -2.91
CA ALA A 3 -11.94 -7.89 -3.16
C ALA A 3 -12.22 -7.19 -1.85
N LEU A 4 -11.67 -5.99 -1.70
CA LEU A 4 -12.09 -5.05 -0.66
C LEU A 4 -13.48 -4.49 -0.97
N LYS A 5 -13.84 -4.46 -2.26
CA LYS A 5 -15.15 -4.05 -2.72
C LYS A 5 -16.22 -4.93 -2.08
N ASP A 6 -17.26 -4.29 -1.56
CA ASP A 6 -18.42 -4.92 -0.92
C ASP A 6 -18.12 -5.66 0.40
N SER A 7 -16.95 -5.44 1.02
CA SER A 7 -16.59 -6.01 2.34
C SER A 7 -16.03 -4.94 3.29
N ALA A 8 -16.89 -4.43 4.19
CA ALA A 8 -16.50 -3.43 5.18
C ALA A 8 -15.39 -3.93 6.12
N ASP A 9 -15.47 -5.19 6.57
CA ASP A 9 -14.48 -5.78 7.46
C ASP A 9 -13.09 -5.87 6.80
N ARG A 10 -13.04 -6.28 5.51
CA ARG A 10 -11.76 -6.31 4.78
C ARG A 10 -11.22 -4.91 4.51
N VAL A 11 -12.08 -3.92 4.26
CA VAL A 11 -11.63 -2.52 4.15
C VAL A 11 -10.99 -2.06 5.46
N LEU A 12 -11.63 -2.31 6.59
CA LEU A 12 -11.12 -1.90 7.90
C LEU A 12 -9.81 -2.61 8.28
N SER A 13 -9.64 -3.88 7.91
CA SER A 13 -8.41 -4.63 8.23
C SER A 13 -7.26 -4.37 7.26
N CYS A 14 -7.54 -3.99 6.00
CA CYS A 14 -6.52 -3.75 4.98
C CYS A 14 -6.22 -2.27 4.73
N THR A 15 -6.87 -1.36 5.45
CA THR A 15 -6.60 0.10 5.38
C THR A 15 -6.36 0.67 6.77
N SER A 16 -5.76 1.84 6.85
CA SER A 16 -5.46 2.51 8.12
C SER A 16 -5.82 3.98 8.04
N ALA A 17 -6.55 4.47 9.05
CA ALA A 17 -6.80 5.89 9.24
C ALA A 17 -5.54 6.63 9.77
N TYR A 18 -4.54 5.89 10.23
CA TYR A 18 -3.30 6.43 10.79
C TYR A 18 -2.21 6.43 9.72
N PHE A 19 -2.10 7.54 9.00
CA PHE A 19 -1.05 7.75 8.01
C PHE A 19 -0.46 9.15 8.15
N GLU A 20 0.74 9.34 7.62
CA GLU A 20 1.46 10.61 7.68
C GLU A 20 1.98 11.01 6.30
N GLY A 21 1.92 12.31 6.03
CA GLY A 21 2.31 12.90 4.76
C GLY A 21 1.38 12.50 3.61
N MET A 22 1.25 13.38 2.62
CA MET A 22 0.47 13.11 1.42
C MET A 22 1.28 13.48 0.18
N ILE A 23 1.21 12.63 -0.83
CA ILE A 23 1.82 12.80 -2.15
C ILE A 23 0.71 12.82 -3.19
N ALA A 24 0.63 13.92 -3.95
CA ALA A 24 -0.18 13.97 -5.16
C ALA A 24 0.63 13.41 -6.34
N GLY A 25 0.41 12.14 -6.67
CA GLY A 25 1.09 11.46 -7.77
C GLY A 25 0.43 11.75 -9.12
N ILE A 26 0.85 12.82 -9.80
CA ILE A 26 0.28 13.26 -11.09
C ILE A 26 0.81 12.42 -12.26
N ASP A 27 2.14 12.24 -12.32
CA ASP A 27 2.85 11.42 -13.31
C ASP A 27 3.78 10.42 -12.60
N PRO A 28 3.26 9.26 -12.17
CA PRO A 28 4.01 8.31 -11.35
C PRO A 28 5.24 7.72 -12.03
N GLU A 29 5.19 7.49 -13.35
CA GLU A 29 6.28 6.83 -14.09
C GLU A 29 7.52 7.72 -14.19
N ASN A 30 7.32 9.03 -14.39
CA ASN A 30 8.42 10.00 -14.49
C ASN A 30 8.86 10.59 -13.15
N SER A 31 8.05 10.44 -12.08
CA SER A 31 8.34 11.02 -10.77
C SER A 31 9.42 10.27 -9.98
N TRP A 32 10.50 10.97 -9.62
CA TRP A 32 11.51 10.45 -8.70
C TRP A 32 10.92 10.10 -7.32
N VAL A 33 10.03 10.95 -6.79
CA VAL A 33 9.37 10.72 -5.49
C VAL A 33 8.57 9.42 -5.51
N GLN A 34 7.84 9.14 -6.59
CA GLN A 34 7.05 7.91 -6.72
C GLN A 34 7.93 6.67 -6.97
N ARG A 35 9.08 6.82 -7.63
CA ARG A 35 10.09 5.75 -7.70
C ARG A 35 10.65 5.41 -6.32
N TRP A 36 11.03 6.42 -5.54
CA TRP A 36 11.49 6.25 -4.16
C TRP A 36 10.43 5.57 -3.28
N GLN A 37 9.17 6.00 -3.41
CA GLN A 37 8.04 5.43 -2.67
C GLN A 37 7.55 4.09 -3.21
N ARG A 38 8.14 3.54 -4.29
CA ARG A 38 7.75 2.28 -4.92
C ARG A 38 6.27 2.28 -5.33
N THR A 39 5.81 3.40 -5.86
CA THR A 39 4.44 3.68 -6.31
C THR A 39 4.41 4.14 -7.77
N SER A 40 5.56 4.17 -8.46
CA SER A 40 5.68 4.62 -9.85
C SER A 40 4.88 3.79 -10.87
N LYS A 41 4.56 2.53 -10.54
CA LYS A 41 3.73 1.64 -11.37
C LYS A 41 2.24 1.65 -10.99
N TYR A 42 1.85 2.46 -10.00
CA TYR A 42 0.46 2.56 -9.55
C TYR A 42 -0.26 3.73 -10.22
N ALA A 43 -1.59 3.75 -10.10
CA ALA A 43 -2.42 4.75 -10.73
C ALA A 43 -2.10 6.18 -10.26
N ARG A 44 -2.38 7.18 -11.10
CA ARG A 44 -2.41 8.59 -10.68
C ARG A 44 -3.36 8.76 -9.48
N GLY A 45 -2.93 9.46 -8.43
CA GLY A 45 -3.76 9.65 -7.23
C GLY A 45 -3.03 10.17 -6.01
N MET A 46 -3.73 10.16 -4.87
CA MET A 46 -3.19 10.54 -3.56
C MET A 46 -2.61 9.32 -2.84
N TYR A 47 -1.39 9.46 -2.32
CA TYR A 47 -0.68 8.43 -1.58
C TYR A 47 -0.18 8.97 -0.25
N ALA A 48 -0.08 8.11 0.76
CA ALA A 48 0.56 8.45 2.03
C ALA A 48 2.08 8.30 1.94
N ILE A 49 2.84 9.08 2.71
CA ILE A 49 4.29 8.86 2.85
C ILE A 49 4.55 7.63 3.72
N ARG A 50 3.81 7.54 4.83
CA ARG A 50 3.87 6.44 5.79
C ARG A 50 2.47 6.01 6.19
N VAL A 51 2.24 4.70 6.29
CA VAL A 51 0.98 4.11 6.77
C VAL A 51 1.28 3.26 7.99
N LYS A 52 0.67 3.57 9.14
CA LYS A 52 0.84 2.79 10.36
C LYS A 52 0.00 1.52 10.29
N GLY A 53 0.63 0.39 10.62
CA GLY A 53 -0.02 -0.91 10.68
C GLY A 53 0.46 -1.85 9.58
N ARG A 54 -0.05 -3.08 9.64
CA ARG A 54 0.27 -4.18 8.74
C ARG A 54 -1.04 -4.84 8.31
N VAL A 55 -1.07 -5.41 7.11
CA VAL A 55 -2.22 -6.23 6.73
C VAL A 55 -2.24 -7.53 7.57
N PRO A 56 -3.41 -8.16 7.75
CA PRO A 56 -3.53 -9.43 8.46
C PRO A 56 -2.68 -10.56 7.83
N GLU A 57 -2.23 -11.52 8.65
CA GLU A 57 -1.37 -12.63 8.21
C GLU A 57 -2.02 -13.53 7.14
N ASP A 58 -3.33 -13.74 7.22
CA ASP A 58 -4.09 -14.48 6.20
C ASP A 58 -4.11 -13.74 4.85
N VAL A 59 -4.16 -12.41 4.88
CA VAL A 59 -4.07 -11.57 3.68
C VAL A 59 -2.65 -11.63 3.08
N GLU A 60 -1.61 -11.59 3.90
CA GLU A 60 -0.23 -11.78 3.42
C GLU A 60 -0.01 -13.15 2.80
N SER A 61 -0.52 -14.20 3.45
CA SER A 61 -0.47 -15.57 2.94
C SER A 61 -1.22 -15.70 1.60
N GLU A 62 -2.39 -15.05 1.46
CA GLU A 62 -3.11 -14.98 0.19
C GLU A 62 -2.27 -14.28 -0.90
N LEU A 63 -1.61 -13.17 -0.57
CA LEU A 63 -0.74 -12.44 -1.51
C LEU A 63 0.47 -13.29 -1.93
N GLU A 64 1.14 -13.94 -0.97
CA GLU A 64 2.30 -14.79 -1.23
C GLU A 64 1.95 -15.99 -2.12
N SER A 65 0.82 -16.66 -1.87
CA SER A 65 0.34 -17.76 -2.72
C SER A 65 0.12 -17.36 -4.19
N ARG A 66 -0.04 -16.05 -4.45
CA ARG A 66 -0.20 -15.44 -5.78
C ARG A 66 1.10 -14.85 -6.34
N GLY A 67 2.23 -15.05 -5.65
CA GLY A 67 3.53 -14.49 -6.02
C GLY A 67 3.67 -12.99 -5.74
N ILE A 68 2.82 -12.41 -4.90
CA ILE A 68 2.86 -10.98 -4.55
C ILE A 68 3.54 -10.84 -3.18
N LYS A 69 4.79 -10.37 -3.18
CA LYS A 69 5.50 -10.06 -1.94
C LYS A 69 4.93 -8.79 -1.29
N TYR A 70 4.32 -8.94 -0.13
CA TYR A 70 3.92 -7.78 0.70
C TYR A 70 5.16 -7.09 1.29
N ARG A 71 5.21 -5.76 1.19
CA ARG A 71 6.21 -4.91 1.85
C ARG A 71 5.47 -3.90 2.74
N PRO A 72 5.75 -3.87 4.05
CA PRO A 72 5.18 -2.87 4.96
C PRO A 72 5.43 -1.45 4.47
N ARG A 73 4.45 -0.56 4.72
CA ARG A 73 4.48 0.87 4.31
C ARG A 73 4.66 1.82 5.51
N ASP A 74 5.12 1.28 6.63
CA ASP A 74 5.34 1.99 7.89
C ASP A 74 6.79 2.47 8.08
N LEU A 75 7.65 2.25 7.06
CA LEU A 75 9.10 2.53 7.09
C LEU A 75 9.89 1.63 8.07
N SER A 76 9.31 0.53 8.56
CA SER A 76 10.02 -0.45 9.41
C SER A 76 10.92 -1.40 8.63
N ALA A 77 10.64 -1.59 7.34
CA ALA A 77 11.46 -2.41 6.48
C ALA A 77 12.77 -1.67 6.17
N GLU A 78 13.87 -2.11 6.79
CA GLU A 78 15.23 -1.74 6.41
C GLU A 78 15.43 -1.99 4.89
N ASP A 79 16.18 -1.10 4.24
CA ASP A 79 16.20 -0.97 2.78
C ASP A 79 16.61 -2.25 2.02
#